data_AF-A0A7V5DVG4-F1
#
_entry.id   AF-A0A7V5DVG4-F1
#
_cell.length_a   1.000
_cell.length_b   1.000
_cell.length_c   1.000
_cell.angle_alpha   90.00
_cell.angle_beta   90.00
_cell.angle_gamma   90.00
#
_symmetry.space_group_name_H-M   'P 1'
#
loop_
_entity.id
_entity.type
_entity.pdbx_description
1 polymer ?
#
loop_
_entity_poly.entity_id
_entity_poly.type
_entity_poly.pdbx_seq_one_letter_code
_entity_poly.pdbx_strand_id
1 'polypeptide(L)'
;LERILQAATLAPSCFNNQPWRFLVVKDAEKLDLVKKHLSPNNRWATAAPCIILVATKAPLDCQLEGGRDYALFDTGMAVMALQAQAIREGLYVHPIAGYKAVELRKAMGIPEDYILITLVILGYPGSDTLLNDKQKELERSERERKPLAEVICYDSWQFAG
;
A
#
# COMPACT_ATOMS: atom_id res chain seq x y z
N LEU A 1 -2.13 -10.04 -12.98
CA LEU A 1 -1.25 -10.03 -11.79
C LEU A 1 0.21 -9.79 -12.14
N GLU A 2 0.83 -10.62 -13.01
CA GLU A 2 2.22 -10.42 -13.40
C GLU A 2 2.49 -9.00 -13.95
N ARG A 3 1.65 -8.51 -14.87
CA ARG A 3 1.72 -7.13 -15.38
C ARG A 3 1.70 -6.06 -14.27
N ILE A 4 0.89 -6.27 -13.22
CA ILE A 4 0.75 -5.36 -12.07
C ILE A 4 2.04 -5.33 -11.25
N LEU A 5 2.64 -6.50 -11.01
CA LEU A 5 3.90 -6.62 -10.27
C LEU A 5 5.07 -6.07 -11.09
N GLN A 6 5.11 -6.33 -12.39
CA GLN A 6 6.11 -5.76 -13.30
C GLN A 6 6.05 -4.23 -13.30
N ALA A 7 4.85 -3.63 -13.37
CA ALA A 7 4.70 -2.19 -13.28
C ALA A 7 5.27 -1.62 -11.96
N ALA A 8 5.06 -2.30 -10.84
CA ALA A 8 5.65 -1.92 -9.56
C ALA A 8 7.19 -1.90 -9.62
N THR A 9 7.80 -2.91 -10.26
CA THR A 9 9.26 -3.02 -10.38
C THR A 9 9.89 -2.04 -11.37
N LEU A 10 9.09 -1.40 -12.22
CA LEU A 10 9.56 -0.37 -13.15
C LEU A 10 9.57 1.04 -12.55
N ALA A 11 9.17 1.19 -11.28
CA ALA A 11 9.29 2.46 -10.59
C ALA A 11 10.77 2.90 -10.50
N PRO A 12 11.05 4.21 -10.56
CA PRO A 12 12.39 4.70 -10.31
C PRO A 12 12.75 4.55 -8.83
N SER A 13 14.05 4.53 -8.55
CA SER A 13 14.56 4.60 -7.17
C SER A 13 15.93 5.26 -7.14
N CYS A 14 16.32 5.79 -5.99
CA CYS A 14 17.65 6.35 -5.75
C CYS A 14 18.73 5.31 -6.08
N PHE A 15 19.71 5.70 -6.90
CA PHE A 15 20.74 4.82 -7.49
C PHE A 15 20.23 3.49 -8.09
N ASN A 16 18.95 3.42 -8.48
CA ASN A 16 18.31 2.18 -8.93
C ASN A 16 18.37 1.03 -7.88
N ASN A 17 18.40 1.36 -6.59
CA ASN A 17 18.48 0.40 -5.49
C ASN A 17 17.28 -0.56 -5.37
N GLN A 18 16.10 -0.16 -5.85
CA GLN A 18 14.87 -0.99 -5.90
C GLN A 18 14.54 -1.61 -4.53
N PRO A 19 14.26 -0.79 -3.50
CA PRO A 19 14.22 -1.23 -2.10
C PRO A 19 12.98 -2.08 -1.75
N TRP A 20 11.95 -2.06 -2.59
CA TRP A 20 10.68 -2.74 -2.36
C TRP A 20 10.82 -4.26 -2.31
N ARG A 21 10.10 -4.89 -1.38
CA ARG A 21 9.85 -6.33 -1.34
C ARG A 21 8.35 -6.57 -1.31
N PHE A 22 7.88 -7.40 -2.22
CA PHE A 22 6.47 -7.76 -2.36
C PHE A 22 6.29 -9.24 -2.02
N LEU A 23 5.47 -9.53 -1.01
CA LEU A 23 5.02 -10.88 -0.73
C LEU A 23 3.55 -11.00 -1.15
N VAL A 24 3.34 -11.68 -2.28
CA VAL A 24 2.02 -11.86 -2.89
C VAL A 24 1.32 -13.08 -2.26
N VAL A 25 0.19 -12.85 -1.61
CA VAL A 25 -0.56 -13.90 -0.92
C VAL A 25 -1.87 -14.18 -1.65
N LYS A 26 -2.00 -15.38 -2.21
CA LYS A 26 -3.19 -15.91 -2.89
C LYS A 26 -3.65 -17.27 -2.38
N ASP A 27 -2.78 -17.97 -1.68
CA ASP A 27 -3.08 -19.25 -1.06
C ASP A 27 -4.14 -19.04 0.04
N ALA A 28 -5.13 -19.93 0.11
CA ALA A 28 -6.28 -19.77 0.99
C ALA A 28 -5.88 -19.76 2.47
N GLU A 29 -5.04 -20.69 2.90
CA GLU A 29 -4.60 -20.79 4.29
C GLU A 29 -3.77 -19.56 4.71
N LYS A 30 -2.85 -19.12 3.83
CA LYS A 30 -2.06 -17.90 4.08
C LYS A 30 -2.92 -16.64 4.05
N LEU A 31 -3.92 -16.57 3.18
CA LEU A 31 -4.87 -15.46 3.17
C LEU A 31 -5.65 -15.41 4.49
N ASP A 32 -6.13 -16.54 4.99
CA ASP A 32 -6.83 -16.59 6.28
C ASP A 32 -5.93 -16.16 7.43
N LEU A 33 -4.64 -16.53 7.40
CA LEU A 33 -3.65 -16.03 8.34
C LEU A 33 -3.50 -14.51 8.27
N VAL A 34 -3.35 -13.93 7.07
CA VAL A 34 -3.26 -12.46 6.89
C VAL A 34 -4.54 -11.77 7.39
N LYS A 35 -5.70 -12.31 7.02
CA LYS A 35 -7.02 -11.76 7.35
C LYS A 35 -7.29 -11.69 8.85
N LYS A 36 -6.79 -12.65 9.63
CA LYS A 36 -6.87 -12.64 11.11
C LYS A 36 -6.14 -11.46 11.77
N HIS A 37 -5.20 -10.82 11.06
CA HIS A 37 -4.42 -9.70 11.57
C HIS A 37 -4.95 -8.33 11.11
N LEU A 38 -6.03 -8.29 10.31
CA LEU A 38 -6.68 -7.05 9.90
C LEU A 38 -7.39 -6.39 11.09
N SER A 39 -7.42 -5.07 11.11
CA SER A 39 -8.26 -4.35 12.07
C SER A 39 -9.76 -4.59 11.76
N PRO A 40 -10.66 -4.45 12.74
CA PRO A 40 -12.10 -4.61 12.50
C PRO A 40 -12.65 -3.72 11.38
N ASN A 41 -12.13 -2.50 11.22
CA ASN A 41 -12.53 -1.57 10.16
C ASN A 41 -12.14 -2.06 8.76
N ASN A 42 -11.19 -3.00 8.65
CA ASN A 42 -10.74 -3.60 7.40
C ASN A 42 -11.37 -4.97 7.12
N ARG A 43 -12.47 -5.33 7.78
CA ARG A 43 -13.19 -6.59 7.54
C ARG A 43 -13.56 -6.79 6.06
N TRP A 44 -13.86 -5.74 5.31
CA TRP A 44 -14.15 -5.80 3.88
C TRP A 44 -13.02 -6.45 3.05
N ALA A 45 -11.77 -6.27 3.46
CA ALA A 45 -10.61 -6.85 2.79
C ALA A 45 -10.54 -8.39 2.92
N THR A 46 -11.36 -9.00 3.80
CA THR A 46 -11.44 -10.46 3.93
C THR A 46 -12.05 -11.16 2.71
N ALA A 47 -12.79 -10.43 1.87
CA ALA A 47 -13.27 -10.94 0.59
C ALA A 47 -12.20 -10.95 -0.52
N ALA A 48 -11.05 -10.30 -0.30
CA ALA A 48 -10.04 -10.17 -1.35
C ALA A 48 -9.38 -11.52 -1.69
N PRO A 49 -9.29 -11.88 -2.99
CA PRO A 49 -8.61 -13.08 -3.46
C PRO A 49 -7.08 -12.93 -3.48
N CYS A 50 -6.56 -11.71 -3.30
CA CYS A 50 -5.13 -11.44 -3.31
C CYS A 50 -4.81 -10.28 -2.35
N ILE A 51 -3.83 -10.49 -1.48
CA ILE A 51 -3.27 -9.44 -0.61
C ILE A 51 -1.76 -9.42 -0.80
N ILE A 52 -1.20 -8.25 -1.10
CA ILE A 52 0.25 -8.07 -1.24
C ILE A 52 0.79 -7.39 0.00
N LEU A 53 1.68 -8.06 0.72
CA LEU A 53 2.44 -7.50 1.82
C LEU A 53 3.62 -6.74 1.23
N VAL A 54 3.70 -5.43 1.49
CA VAL A 54 4.77 -4.57 0.99
C VAL A 54 5.71 -4.24 2.13
N ALA A 55 6.97 -4.61 2.00
CA ALA A 55 7.98 -4.38 3.00
C ALA A 55 9.24 -3.76 2.40
N THR A 56 9.98 -3.04 3.24
CA THR A 56 11.29 -2.48 2.92
C THR A 56 12.11 -2.35 4.20
N LYS A 57 13.38 -1.94 4.11
CA LYS A 57 14.19 -1.55 5.26
C LYS A 57 15.19 -0.47 4.85
N ALA A 58 15.54 0.40 5.79
CA ALA A 58 16.34 1.59 5.49
C ALA A 58 17.65 1.29 4.73
N PRO A 59 18.43 0.24 5.06
CA PRO A 59 19.67 -0.07 4.34
C PRO A 59 19.50 -0.55 2.90
N LEU A 60 18.26 -0.79 2.42
CA LEU A 60 18.03 -1.16 1.03
C LEU A 60 18.04 0.03 0.08
N ASP A 61 18.21 1.25 0.60
CA ASP A 61 18.19 2.45 -0.23
C ASP A 61 19.09 3.55 0.31
N CYS A 62 19.10 4.69 -0.38
CA CYS A 62 19.81 5.89 0.00
C CYS A 62 19.40 6.38 1.39
N GLN A 63 20.40 6.56 2.24
CA GLN A 63 20.31 7.25 3.52
C GLN A 63 21.22 8.48 3.43
N LEU A 64 20.61 9.64 3.20
CA LEU A 64 21.34 10.87 2.91
C LEU A 64 21.19 11.89 4.05
N GLU A 65 22.04 12.91 4.03
CA GLU A 65 22.01 14.01 5.00
C GLU A 65 20.61 14.65 5.11
N GLY A 66 20.28 15.11 6.32
CA GLY A 66 19.00 15.74 6.63
C GLY A 66 17.88 14.74 6.95
N GLY A 67 18.21 13.50 7.30
CA GLY A 67 17.23 12.45 7.61
C GLY A 67 16.49 11.95 6.37
N ARG A 68 17.11 12.05 5.19
CA ARG A 68 16.50 11.65 3.92
C ARG A 68 16.74 10.16 3.68
N ASP A 69 15.87 9.34 4.27
CA ASP A 69 15.80 7.90 4.04
C ASP A 69 14.82 7.58 2.90
N TYR A 70 15.32 7.09 1.77
CA TYR A 70 14.54 6.92 0.54
C TYR A 70 13.76 5.60 0.47
N ALA A 71 14.11 4.60 1.29
CA ALA A 71 13.56 3.25 1.18
C ALA A 71 12.03 3.20 1.18
N LEU A 72 11.38 4.02 2.03
CA LEU A 72 9.92 4.12 2.09
C LEU A 72 9.33 4.98 0.96
N PHE A 73 9.99 6.08 0.60
CA PHE A 73 9.57 6.95 -0.50
C PHE A 73 9.56 6.19 -1.84
N ASP A 74 10.65 5.50 -2.15
CA ASP A 74 10.80 4.72 -3.38
C ASP A 74 9.87 3.50 -3.40
N THR A 75 9.66 2.84 -2.25
CA THR A 75 8.63 1.80 -2.12
C THR A 75 7.23 2.37 -2.36
N GLY A 76 6.94 3.59 -1.93
CA GLY A 76 5.69 4.30 -2.20
C GLY A 76 5.47 4.54 -3.70
N MET A 77 6.51 4.92 -4.44
CA MET A 77 6.44 5.06 -5.90
C MET A 77 6.12 3.72 -6.59
N ALA A 78 6.75 2.62 -6.15
CA ALA A 78 6.45 1.29 -6.66
C ALA A 78 5.00 0.87 -6.37
N VAL A 79 4.46 1.17 -5.19
CA VAL A 79 3.05 0.91 -4.85
C VAL A 79 2.12 1.80 -5.68
N MET A 80 2.50 3.03 -6.03
CA MET A 80 1.70 3.87 -6.93
C MET A 80 1.66 3.30 -8.36
N ALA A 81 2.79 2.84 -8.90
CA ALA A 81 2.84 2.18 -10.20
C ALA A 81 2.00 0.88 -10.21
N LEU A 82 2.08 0.09 -9.13
CA LEU A 82 1.23 -1.09 -8.90
C LEU A 82 -0.25 -0.72 -8.96
N GLN A 83 -0.68 0.32 -8.25
CA GLN A 83 -2.07 0.77 -8.21
C GLN A 83 -2.56 1.22 -9.59
N ALA A 84 -1.77 2.05 -10.28
CA ALA A 84 -2.12 2.53 -11.62
C ALA A 84 -2.31 1.36 -12.61
N GLN A 85 -1.41 0.37 -12.57
CA GLN A 85 -1.55 -0.81 -13.42
C GLN A 85 -2.75 -1.66 -13.00
N ALA A 86 -2.98 -1.89 -11.71
CA ALA A 86 -4.14 -2.67 -11.24
C ALA A 86 -5.47 -2.07 -11.72
N ILE A 87 -5.62 -0.75 -11.65
CA ILE A 87 -6.79 -0.03 -12.17
C ILE A 87 -6.93 -0.25 -13.69
N ARG A 88 -5.83 -0.16 -14.43
CA ARG A 88 -5.81 -0.44 -15.88
C ARG A 88 -6.22 -1.88 -16.21
N GLU A 89 -5.93 -2.84 -15.33
CA GLU A 89 -6.38 -4.23 -15.46
C GLU A 89 -7.86 -4.46 -15.04
N GLY A 90 -8.59 -3.40 -14.67
CA GLY A 90 -9.98 -3.49 -14.22
C GLY A 90 -10.14 -4.01 -12.80
N LEU A 91 -9.07 -3.97 -11.98
CA LEU A 91 -9.12 -4.33 -10.57
C LEU A 91 -9.33 -3.13 -9.68
N TYR A 92 -9.93 -3.40 -8.53
CA TYR A 92 -9.88 -2.51 -7.38
C TYR A 92 -8.58 -2.78 -6.62
N VAL A 93 -7.95 -1.70 -6.17
CA VAL A 93 -6.69 -1.71 -5.44
C VAL A 93 -6.78 -0.74 -4.27
N HIS A 94 -6.43 -1.20 -3.07
CA HIS A 94 -6.55 -0.40 -1.86
C HIS A 94 -5.39 -0.71 -0.89
N PRO A 95 -4.39 0.18 -0.78
CA PRO A 95 -3.37 0.09 0.25
C PRO A 95 -3.94 0.46 1.62
N ILE A 96 -3.76 -0.41 2.62
CA ILE A 96 -4.22 -0.20 3.99
C ILE A 96 -3.04 -0.17 4.97
N ALA A 97 -3.22 0.51 6.09
CA ALA A 97 -2.30 0.51 7.25
C ALA A 97 -2.93 -0.14 8.50
N GLY A 98 -4.24 -0.40 8.50
CA GLY A 98 -4.97 -0.94 9.64
C GLY A 98 -4.82 -2.46 9.79
N TYR A 99 -3.68 -2.91 10.31
CA TYR A 99 -3.39 -4.31 10.63
C TYR A 99 -2.34 -4.40 11.75
N LYS A 100 -2.20 -5.57 12.34
CA LYS A 100 -1.20 -5.84 13.38
C LYS A 100 0.17 -6.13 12.77
N ALA A 101 0.92 -5.08 12.43
CA ALA A 101 2.15 -5.20 11.64
C ALA A 101 3.20 -6.15 12.23
N VAL A 102 3.53 -6.03 13.53
CA VAL A 102 4.56 -6.86 14.18
C VAL A 102 4.16 -8.34 14.21
N GLU A 103 2.92 -8.62 14.61
CA GLU A 103 2.37 -9.99 14.66
C GLU A 103 2.34 -10.61 13.25
N LEU A 104 1.82 -9.87 12.26
CA LEU A 104 1.70 -10.35 10.88
C LEU A 104 3.07 -10.59 10.23
N ARG A 105 4.02 -9.68 10.48
CA ARG A 105 5.41 -9.80 10.00
C ARG A 105 6.02 -11.13 10.47
N LYS A 106 5.90 -11.42 11.76
CA LYS A 106 6.37 -12.69 12.36
C LYS A 106 5.63 -13.89 11.76
N ALA A 107 4.32 -13.83 11.65
CA ALA A 107 3.49 -14.92 11.14
C ALA A 107 3.80 -15.27 9.67
N MET A 108 4.18 -14.28 8.86
CA MET A 108 4.50 -14.46 7.44
C MET A 108 6.00 -14.66 7.16
N GLY A 109 6.83 -14.80 8.21
CA GLY A 109 8.26 -15.03 8.07
C GLY A 109 9.05 -13.83 7.53
N ILE A 110 8.52 -12.61 7.67
CA ILE A 110 9.22 -11.39 7.26
C ILE A 110 10.25 -11.04 8.36
N PRO A 111 11.53 -10.81 8.02
CA PRO A 111 12.57 -10.55 9.02
C PRO A 111 12.28 -9.29 9.86
N GLU A 112 12.84 -9.24 11.07
CA GLU A 112 12.54 -8.19 12.05
C GLU A 112 12.99 -6.79 11.68
N ASP A 113 14.06 -6.70 10.91
CA ASP A 113 14.60 -5.45 10.40
C ASP A 113 13.79 -4.87 9.23
N TYR A 114 12.78 -5.59 8.73
CA TYR A 114 11.87 -5.07 7.71
C TYR A 114 10.68 -4.33 8.30
N ILE A 115 10.41 -3.17 7.71
CA ILE A 115 9.19 -2.39 7.88
C ILE A 115 8.15 -2.94 6.92
N LEU A 116 7.14 -3.65 7.44
CA LEU A 116 5.93 -4.01 6.69
C LEU A 116 5.03 -2.77 6.61
N ILE A 117 5.21 -1.96 5.57
CA ILE A 117 4.67 -0.60 5.46
C ILE A 117 3.19 -0.55 5.06
N THR A 118 2.74 -1.47 4.20
CA THR A 118 1.32 -1.53 3.80
C THR A 118 0.91 -2.93 3.35
N LEU A 119 -0.39 -3.21 3.41
CA LEU A 119 -1.02 -4.30 2.68
C LEU A 119 -1.78 -3.71 1.50
N VAL A 120 -1.51 -4.20 0.29
CA VAL A 120 -2.28 -3.82 -0.90
C VAL A 120 -3.33 -4.87 -1.15
N ILE A 121 -4.59 -4.49 -0.97
CA ILE A 121 -5.76 -5.34 -1.22
C ILE A 121 -6.10 -5.29 -2.70
N LEU A 122 -6.17 -6.44 -3.37
CA LEU A 122 -6.52 -6.57 -4.78
C LEU A 122 -7.75 -7.45 -4.95
N GLY A 123 -8.71 -7.00 -5.76
CA GLY A 123 -9.91 -7.75 -6.08
C GLY A 123 -10.68 -7.14 -7.24
N TYR A 124 -11.67 -7.88 -7.73
CA TYR A 124 -12.68 -7.33 -8.62
C TYR A 124 -13.76 -6.60 -7.80
N PRO A 125 -14.53 -5.68 -8.42
CA PRO A 125 -15.71 -5.11 -7.78
C PRO A 125 -16.61 -6.22 -7.23
N GLY A 126 -17.07 -6.04 -5.99
CA GLY A 126 -17.85 -7.04 -5.27
C GLY A 126 -19.09 -6.44 -4.62
N SER A 127 -19.74 -7.25 -3.79
CA SER A 127 -20.89 -6.84 -2.97
C SER A 127 -20.46 -5.89 -1.85
N ASP A 128 -21.35 -4.96 -1.48
CA ASP A 128 -21.16 -4.04 -0.35
C ASP A 128 -21.49 -4.67 1.03
N THR A 129 -21.81 -5.96 1.08
CA THR A 129 -22.27 -6.67 2.28
C THR A 129 -21.29 -6.66 3.46
N LEU A 130 -20.00 -6.47 3.21
CA LEU A 130 -18.97 -6.37 4.25
C LEU A 130 -18.64 -4.92 4.64
N LEU A 131 -19.27 -3.94 3.99
CA LEU A 131 -19.10 -2.52 4.29
C LEU A 131 -20.11 -2.07 5.34
N ASN A 132 -19.67 -1.23 6.27
CA ASN A 132 -20.58 -0.47 7.13
C ASN A 132 -21.20 0.73 6.37
N ASP A 133 -22.22 1.37 6.94
CA ASP A 133 -22.95 2.46 6.26
C ASP A 133 -22.04 3.61 5.81
N LYS A 134 -21.10 4.02 6.67
CA LYS A 134 -20.09 5.04 6.33
C LYS A 134 -19.22 4.63 5.15
N GLN A 135 -18.81 3.36 5.08
CA GLN A 135 -18.01 2.84 3.97
C GLN A 135 -18.82 2.77 2.67
N LYS A 136 -20.11 2.42 2.73
CA LYS A 136 -20.99 2.41 1.56
C LYS A 136 -21.19 3.81 0.99
N GLU A 137 -21.31 4.80 1.85
CA GLU A 137 -21.40 6.21 1.46
C GLU A 137 -20.10 6.68 0.79
N LEU A 138 -18.94 6.42 1.42
CA LEU A 138 -17.62 6.79 0.89
C LEU A 138 -17.27 6.11 -0.44
N GLU A 139 -17.77 4.91 -0.69
CA GLU A 139 -17.56 4.20 -1.95
C GLU A 139 -18.17 4.93 -3.17
N ARG A 140 -19.20 5.75 -2.92
CA ARG A 140 -19.95 6.49 -3.96
C ARG A 140 -19.75 8.00 -3.89
N SER A 141 -19.00 8.48 -2.91
CA SER A 141 -18.78 9.91 -2.71
C SER A 141 -17.80 10.47 -3.73
N GLU A 142 -17.90 11.76 -3.98
CA GLU A 142 -16.89 12.49 -4.74
C GLU A 142 -15.53 12.47 -4.02
N ARG A 143 -14.48 12.72 -4.81
CA ARG A 143 -13.11 12.75 -4.29
C ARG A 143 -12.86 14.05 -3.54
N GLU A 144 -12.66 13.96 -2.23
CA GLU A 144 -12.26 15.11 -1.41
C GLU A 144 -10.74 15.17 -1.19
N ARG A 145 -10.15 16.36 -1.37
CA ARG A 145 -8.74 16.67 -1.14
C ARG A 145 -8.62 18.07 -0.54
N LYS A 146 -7.51 18.32 0.16
CA LYS A 146 -7.14 19.67 0.62
C LYS A 146 -7.09 20.64 -0.57
N PRO A 147 -7.46 21.92 -0.38
CA PRO A 147 -7.15 22.98 -1.33
C PRO A 147 -5.68 22.95 -1.74
N LEU A 148 -5.41 23.24 -3.02
CA LEU A 148 -4.04 23.21 -3.55
C LEU A 148 -3.11 24.16 -2.79
N ALA A 149 -3.61 25.33 -2.35
CA ALA A 149 -2.82 26.30 -1.62
C ALA A 149 -2.34 25.81 -0.23
N GLU A 150 -2.94 24.77 0.35
CA GLU A 150 -2.47 24.16 1.59
C GLU A 150 -1.26 23.22 1.37
N VAL A 151 -1.04 22.77 0.13
CA VAL A 151 -0.05 21.73 -0.19
C VAL A 151 0.92 22.10 -1.32
N ILE A 152 0.70 23.24 -1.98
CA ILE A 152 1.54 23.78 -3.07
C ILE A 152 1.80 25.26 -2.79
N CYS A 153 3.07 25.64 -2.88
CA CYS A 153 3.54 27.02 -2.83
C CYS A 153 4.53 27.29 -4.00
N TYR A 154 4.70 28.55 -4.37
CA TYR A 154 5.61 28.96 -5.44
C TYR A 154 6.71 29.84 -4.86
N ASP A 155 7.95 29.61 -5.30
CA ASP A 155 9.16 30.41 -5.02
C ASP A 155 9.61 30.56 -3.55
N SER A 156 8.73 30.32 -2.58
CA SER A 156 9.01 30.41 -1.15
C SER A 156 8.18 29.40 -0.34
N TRP A 157 8.67 29.03 0.84
CA TRP A 157 8.04 28.05 1.72
C TRP A 157 6.88 28.65 2.51
N GLN A 158 5.76 28.91 1.84
CA GLN A 158 4.57 29.54 2.42
C GLN A 158 3.30 28.85 1.93
N PHE A 159 2.48 28.34 2.84
CA PHE A 159 1.23 27.62 2.53
C PHE A 159 0.04 28.35 3.15
N ALA A 160 -1.12 28.27 2.50
CA ALA A 160 -2.37 28.72 3.10
C ALA A 160 -2.75 27.78 4.25
N GLY A 161 -3.25 28.36 5.35
CA GLY A 161 -3.78 27.63 6.51
C GLY A 161 -5.29 27.70 6.58
#